data_AF-A0A4V2A4U8-F1
#
_entry.id   AF-A0A4V2A4U8-F1
#
_cell.length_a   1.000
_cell.length_b   1.000
_cell.length_c   1.000
_cell.angle_alpha   90.00
_cell.angle_beta   90.00
_cell.angle_gamma   90.00
#
_symmetry.space_group_name_H-M   'P 1'
#
loop_
_entity.id
_entity.type
_entity.pdbx_description
1 polymer ?
#
loop_
_entity_poly.entity_id
_entity_poly.type
_entity_poly.pdbx_seq_one_letter_code
_entity_poly.pdbx_strand_id
1 'polypeptide(L)'
;SAYIMKQVGPREFSDFISKLNIPTKIDAFPSMALGAMDLSLFEMMWGYSVFAGRGFSTRPVFITRIEDRNGNVIKRFDLGSNRQEAVSELTSYNMTRMMQGTVDIGTAKGLRSRLGASEMGGKTGTTNDNADAWFMGYTPQLLAGVWIGCDDRFIRIENGLGYGGQAAMPIWEGFFRKVYADKSLGIDKDAHFAQPADFTNMVNSADPMAVDITVPPEGEGVDQGVGNANDYEYGGDTIGSESVPFKDENDKTPAKKDTSGKKSPKQSDKPIGSATEEKKSRKGGFLKDLFRKRDKD
;
A
#
# COMPACT_ATOMS: atom_id res chain seq x y z
N SER A 1 -5.32 -5.83 11.39
CA SER A 1 -4.54 -4.89 10.57
C SER A 1 -3.35 -4.30 11.32
N ALA A 2 -3.53 -3.76 12.54
CA ALA A 2 -2.46 -3.15 13.32
C ALA A 2 -1.26 -4.08 13.58
N TYR A 3 -1.50 -5.37 13.85
CA TYR A 3 -0.42 -6.35 13.99
C TYR A 3 0.43 -6.48 12.73
N ILE A 4 -0.19 -6.57 11.55
CA ILE A 4 0.54 -6.64 10.27
C ILE A 4 1.32 -5.34 10.02
N MET A 5 0.75 -4.17 10.34
CA MET A 5 1.47 -2.90 10.26
C MET A 5 2.70 -2.86 11.18
N LYS A 6 2.61 -3.47 12.36
CA LYS A 6 3.75 -3.61 13.28
C LYS A 6 4.85 -4.51 12.69
N GLN A 7 4.49 -5.56 11.97
CA GLN A 7 5.46 -6.47 11.33
C GLN A 7 6.13 -5.84 10.11
N VAL A 8 5.37 -5.11 9.28
CA VAL A 8 5.87 -4.51 8.03
C VAL A 8 6.56 -3.17 8.29
N GLY A 9 5.99 -2.34 9.16
CA GLY A 9 6.47 -0.99 9.45
C GLY A 9 5.68 0.08 8.69
N PRO A 10 5.29 1.20 9.34
CA PRO A 10 4.57 2.31 8.70
C PRO A 10 5.35 2.97 7.55
N ARG A 11 6.68 2.97 7.62
CA ARG A 11 7.55 3.57 6.61
C ARG A 11 7.49 2.80 5.30
N GLU A 12 7.61 1.49 5.35
CA GLU A 12 7.50 0.61 4.17
C GLU A 12 6.14 0.76 3.50
N PHE A 13 5.07 0.89 4.29
CA PHE A 13 3.73 1.14 3.74
C PHE A 13 3.61 2.53 3.09
N SER A 14 4.18 3.58 3.69
CA SER A 14 4.25 4.92 3.10
C SER A 14 5.05 4.94 1.79
N ASP A 15 6.18 4.25 1.75
CA ASP A 15 7.03 4.14 0.56
C ASP A 15 6.31 3.35 -0.55
N PHE A 16 5.53 2.31 -0.18
CA PHE A 16 4.65 1.61 -1.12
C PHE A 16 3.59 2.53 -1.72
N ILE A 17 2.91 3.36 -0.92
CA ILE A 17 1.92 4.30 -1.46
C ILE A 17 2.59 5.33 -2.38
N SER A 18 3.80 5.78 -2.03
CA SER A 18 4.59 6.67 -2.88
C SER A 18 4.93 6.01 -4.23
N LYS A 19 5.20 4.70 -4.25
CA LYS A 19 5.39 3.90 -5.48
C LYS A 19 4.15 3.86 -6.37
N LEU A 20 2.94 4.09 -5.83
CA LEU A 20 1.72 4.19 -6.62
C LEU A 20 1.58 5.53 -7.37
N ASN A 21 2.50 6.48 -7.14
CA ASN A 21 2.49 7.87 -7.61
C ASN A 21 1.30 8.69 -7.11
N ILE A 22 0.69 8.31 -5.99
CA ILE A 22 -0.34 9.15 -5.34
C ILE A 22 0.33 10.46 -4.86
N PRO A 23 -0.20 11.63 -5.24
CA PRO A 23 0.47 12.92 -5.00
C PRO A 23 0.38 13.37 -3.55
N THR A 24 -0.66 12.96 -2.82
CA THR A 24 -0.76 13.25 -1.39
C THR A 24 0.39 12.61 -0.64
N LYS A 25 1.16 13.44 0.07
CA LYS A 25 2.21 12.98 0.96
C LYS A 25 1.58 12.34 2.19
N ILE A 26 2.04 11.14 2.53
CA ILE A 26 1.55 10.40 3.68
C ILE A 26 2.70 10.26 4.68
N ASP A 27 2.43 10.63 5.92
CA ASP A 27 3.40 10.51 7.01
C ASP A 27 3.28 9.13 7.66
N ALA A 28 4.44 8.53 7.95
CA ALA A 28 4.55 7.14 8.40
C ALA A 28 4.17 6.97 9.88
N PHE A 29 2.86 6.83 10.16
CA PHE A 29 2.34 6.58 11.50
C PHE A 29 1.65 5.21 11.62
N PRO A 30 1.69 4.54 12.79
CA PRO A 30 0.97 3.29 13.00
C PRO A 30 -0.55 3.37 12.74
N SER A 31 -1.15 4.55 12.93
CA SER A 31 -2.57 4.82 12.68
C SER A 31 -2.99 4.63 11.22
N MET A 32 -2.04 4.61 10.27
CA MET A 32 -2.32 4.26 8.86
C MET A 32 -2.97 2.87 8.73
N ALA A 33 -2.73 1.95 9.68
CA ALA A 33 -3.36 0.63 9.71
C ALA A 33 -4.89 0.67 9.86
N LEU A 34 -5.44 1.80 10.31
CA LEU A 34 -6.86 2.06 10.48
C LEU A 34 -7.41 3.07 9.45
N GLY A 35 -6.58 3.50 8.50
CA GLY A 35 -7.00 4.46 7.47
C GLY A 35 -6.98 5.92 7.90
N ALA A 36 -6.09 6.30 8.84
CA ALA A 36 -5.88 7.69 9.26
C ALA A 36 -5.10 8.52 8.20
N MET A 37 -5.58 8.52 6.96
CA MET A 37 -5.00 9.22 5.82
C MET A 37 -6.09 9.99 5.09
N ASP A 38 -5.88 11.28 4.85
CA ASP A 38 -6.80 12.12 4.10
C ASP A 38 -6.47 12.02 2.61
N LEU A 39 -7.25 11.22 1.87
CA LEU A 39 -7.11 11.04 0.41
C LEU A 39 -8.41 11.43 -0.30
N SER A 40 -8.28 12.01 -1.50
CA SER A 40 -9.43 12.23 -2.36
C SER A 40 -9.98 10.92 -2.93
N LEU A 41 -11.26 10.90 -3.28
CA LEU A 41 -11.86 9.74 -3.98
C LEU A 41 -11.11 9.42 -5.28
N PHE A 42 -10.57 10.43 -5.96
CA PHE A 42 -9.75 10.26 -7.16
C PHE A 42 -8.47 9.46 -6.88
N GLU A 43 -7.76 9.77 -5.79
CA GLU A 43 -6.56 9.06 -5.39
C GLU A 43 -6.85 7.65 -4.88
N MET A 44 -7.96 7.47 -4.18
CA MET A 44 -8.44 6.14 -3.78
C MET A 44 -8.71 5.26 -5.00
N MET A 45 -9.40 5.80 -6.01
CA MET A 45 -9.64 5.11 -7.28
C MET A 45 -8.35 4.75 -8.01
N TRP A 46 -7.37 5.66 -8.00
CA TRP A 46 -6.03 5.39 -8.53
C TRP A 46 -5.37 4.22 -7.78
N GLY A 47 -5.32 4.25 -6.45
CA GLY A 47 -4.72 3.15 -5.67
C GLY A 47 -5.40 1.80 -5.90
N TYR A 48 -6.73 1.78 -5.97
CA TYR A 48 -7.50 0.54 -6.19
C TYR A 48 -7.37 -0.02 -7.62
N SER A 49 -6.92 0.78 -8.59
CA SER A 49 -6.70 0.31 -9.96
C SER A 49 -5.70 -0.84 -10.05
N VAL A 50 -4.77 -0.95 -9.09
CA VAL A 50 -3.74 -1.99 -9.03
C VAL A 50 -4.33 -3.40 -9.01
N PHE A 51 -5.48 -3.59 -8.34
CA PHE A 51 -6.04 -4.92 -8.13
C PHE A 51 -6.67 -5.49 -9.41
N ALA A 52 -7.68 -4.80 -9.96
CA ALA A 52 -8.29 -5.19 -11.23
C ALA A 52 -7.32 -5.00 -12.42
N GLY A 53 -6.37 -4.08 -12.31
CA GLY A 53 -5.38 -3.74 -13.33
C GLY A 53 -4.16 -4.66 -13.40
N ARG A 54 -4.21 -5.84 -12.78
CA ARG A 54 -3.15 -6.88 -12.83
C ARG A 54 -1.81 -6.39 -12.29
N GLY A 55 -1.82 -5.61 -11.22
CA GLY A 55 -0.63 -5.12 -10.53
C GLY A 55 -0.17 -3.72 -10.94
N PHE A 56 -0.88 -3.07 -11.88
CA PHE A 56 -0.51 -1.76 -12.38
C PHE A 56 -1.34 -0.63 -11.75
N SER A 57 -0.64 0.32 -11.14
CA SER A 57 -1.22 1.60 -10.73
C SER A 57 -1.47 2.44 -11.97
N THR A 58 -2.74 2.74 -12.25
CA THR A 58 -3.16 3.52 -13.43
C THR A 58 -3.81 4.81 -12.98
N ARG A 59 -3.21 5.95 -13.34
CA ARG A 59 -3.77 7.25 -13.05
C ARG A 59 -5.07 7.46 -13.84
N PRO A 60 -6.21 7.80 -13.20
CA PRO A 60 -7.44 8.08 -13.94
C PRO A 60 -7.28 9.30 -14.85
N VAL A 61 -7.85 9.23 -16.06
CA VAL A 61 -7.81 10.31 -17.06
C VAL A 61 -9.21 10.62 -17.56
N PHE A 62 -9.46 11.89 -17.88
CA PHE A 62 -10.74 12.35 -18.43
C PHE A 62 -10.69 12.63 -19.93
N ILE A 63 -9.51 12.98 -20.46
CA ILE A 63 -9.34 13.42 -21.85
C ILE A 63 -8.37 12.46 -22.54
N THR A 64 -8.85 11.78 -23.59
CA THR A 64 -8.04 10.85 -24.39
C THR A 64 -7.63 11.46 -25.73
N ARG A 65 -8.44 12.37 -26.28
CA ARG A 65 -8.26 12.99 -27.59
C ARG A 65 -8.91 14.37 -27.65
N ILE A 66 -8.27 15.30 -28.35
CA ILE A 66 -8.79 16.63 -28.67
C ILE A 66 -8.81 16.76 -30.20
N GLU A 67 -9.93 17.17 -30.77
CA GLU A 67 -10.14 17.31 -32.21
C GLU A 67 -10.67 18.71 -32.56
N ASP A 68 -10.41 19.15 -33.80
CA ASP A 68 -11.01 20.36 -34.34
C ASP A 68 -12.44 20.11 -34.90
N ARG A 69 -13.10 21.17 -35.38
CA ARG A 69 -14.45 21.09 -35.99
C ARG A 69 -14.50 20.16 -37.22
N ASN A 70 -13.39 19.97 -37.91
CA ASN A 70 -13.28 19.17 -39.12
C ASN A 70 -12.92 17.70 -38.82
N GLY A 71 -12.76 17.34 -37.54
CA GLY A 71 -12.37 15.99 -37.11
C GLY A 71 -10.87 15.73 -37.14
N ASN A 72 -10.03 16.75 -37.33
CA ASN A 72 -8.58 16.56 -37.26
C ASN A 72 -8.12 16.46 -35.81
N VAL A 73 -7.28 15.46 -35.51
CA VAL A 73 -6.76 15.23 -34.16
C VAL A 73 -5.66 16.26 -33.84
N ILE A 74 -5.96 17.18 -32.91
CA ILE A 74 -5.01 18.17 -32.39
C ILE A 74 -4.06 17.49 -31.39
N LYS A 75 -4.62 16.65 -30.51
CA LYS A 75 -3.85 15.96 -29.49
C LYS A 75 -4.44 14.59 -29.20
N ARG A 76 -3.58 13.59 -29.10
CA ARG A 76 -3.86 12.29 -28.48
C ARG A 76 -3.00 12.16 -27.24
N PHE A 77 -3.60 11.75 -26.13
CA PHE A 77 -2.88 11.50 -24.89
C PHE A 77 -2.47 10.03 -24.84
N ASP A 78 -1.19 9.78 -24.56
CA ASP A 78 -0.68 8.42 -24.38
C ASP A 78 -1.01 7.95 -22.96
N LEU A 79 -1.89 6.96 -22.88
CA LEU A 79 -2.33 6.37 -21.61
C LEU A 79 -1.31 5.39 -21.03
N GLY A 80 -0.34 4.90 -21.83
CA GLY A 80 0.71 4.00 -21.37
C GLY A 80 1.60 4.65 -20.30
N SER A 81 1.90 5.94 -20.46
CA SER A 81 2.67 6.72 -19.49
C SER A 81 2.01 6.86 -18.11
N ASN A 82 0.69 6.64 -18.01
CA ASN A 82 -0.06 6.74 -16.76
C ASN A 82 -0.09 5.42 -15.97
N ARG A 83 0.60 4.38 -16.46
CA ARG A 83 0.57 3.03 -15.92
C ARG A 83 1.94 2.65 -15.37
N GLN A 84 1.99 2.33 -14.08
CA GLN A 84 3.20 1.88 -13.40
C GLN A 84 2.96 0.53 -12.72
N GLU A 85 3.90 -0.40 -12.87
CA GLU A 85 3.85 -1.67 -12.14
C GLU A 85 4.14 -1.43 -10.65
N ALA A 86 3.12 -1.67 -9.81
CA ALA A 86 3.21 -1.51 -8.37
C ALA A 86 3.56 -2.83 -7.69
N VAL A 87 2.88 -3.91 -8.07
CA VAL A 87 3.02 -5.27 -7.53
C VAL A 87 2.96 -6.29 -8.67
N SER A 88 3.44 -7.51 -8.42
CA SER A 88 3.33 -8.60 -9.39
C SER A 88 1.87 -8.95 -9.67
N GLU A 89 1.61 -9.46 -10.87
CA GLU A 89 0.28 -9.92 -11.28
C GLU A 89 -0.29 -10.94 -10.29
N LEU A 90 0.52 -11.92 -9.85
CA LEU A 90 0.13 -12.92 -8.86
C LEU A 90 -0.32 -12.29 -7.52
N THR A 91 0.45 -11.31 -7.02
CA THR A 91 0.10 -10.59 -5.79
C THR A 91 -1.23 -9.85 -5.95
N SER A 92 -1.42 -9.17 -7.09
CA SER A 92 -2.66 -8.45 -7.37
C SER A 92 -3.88 -9.39 -7.48
N TYR A 93 -3.70 -10.58 -8.04
CA TYR A 93 -4.74 -11.59 -8.17
C TYR A 93 -5.11 -12.18 -6.80
N ASN A 94 -4.12 -12.51 -5.97
CA ASN A 94 -4.36 -12.96 -4.59
C ASN A 94 -5.13 -11.90 -3.77
N MET A 95 -4.74 -10.63 -3.87
CA MET A 95 -5.47 -9.53 -3.24
C MET A 95 -6.90 -9.40 -3.78
N THR A 96 -7.11 -9.61 -5.07
CA THR A 96 -8.45 -9.62 -5.69
C THR A 96 -9.33 -10.73 -5.11
N ARG A 97 -8.79 -11.93 -4.93
CA ARG A 97 -9.49 -13.06 -4.27
C ARG A 97 -9.82 -12.76 -2.81
N MET A 98 -8.91 -12.15 -2.07
CA MET A 98 -9.18 -11.70 -0.70
C MET A 98 -10.30 -10.65 -0.65
N MET A 99 -10.34 -9.73 -1.61
CA MET A 99 -11.36 -8.69 -1.71
C MET A 99 -12.73 -9.22 -2.15
N GLN A 100 -12.78 -10.33 -2.89
CA GLN A 100 -14.03 -11.07 -3.15
C GLN A 100 -14.61 -11.63 -1.84
N GLY A 101 -13.76 -12.13 -0.92
CA GLY A 101 -14.20 -12.61 0.39
C GLY A 101 -15.00 -11.57 1.20
N THR A 102 -14.66 -10.29 1.07
CA THR A 102 -15.42 -9.21 1.72
C THR A 102 -16.85 -9.08 1.20
N VAL A 103 -17.06 -9.40 -0.08
CA VAL A 103 -18.36 -9.34 -0.76
C VAL A 103 -19.15 -10.63 -0.59
N ASP A 104 -18.48 -11.77 -0.49
CA ASP A 104 -19.13 -13.08 -0.34
C ASP A 104 -19.55 -13.36 1.10
N ILE A 105 -18.66 -13.11 2.06
CA ILE A 105 -18.87 -13.47 3.47
C ILE A 105 -18.65 -12.31 4.44
N GLY A 106 -17.98 -11.23 4.01
CA GLY A 106 -17.62 -10.11 4.87
C GLY A 106 -18.65 -8.98 4.96
N THR A 107 -18.15 -7.76 5.15
CA THR A 107 -18.98 -6.56 5.42
C THR A 107 -19.84 -6.10 4.24
N ALA A 108 -19.56 -6.58 3.02
CA ALA A 108 -20.35 -6.30 1.82
C ALA A 108 -21.18 -7.51 1.36
N LYS A 109 -21.47 -8.43 2.29
CA LYS A 109 -22.16 -9.69 2.02
C LYS A 109 -23.43 -9.52 1.18
N GLY A 110 -23.56 -10.38 0.18
CA GLY A 110 -24.74 -10.49 -0.67
C GLY A 110 -24.77 -9.50 -1.84
N LEU A 111 -23.87 -8.50 -1.90
CA LEU A 111 -23.80 -7.56 -3.02
C LEU A 111 -23.65 -8.28 -4.37
N ARG A 112 -22.76 -9.29 -4.43
CA ARG A 112 -22.57 -10.10 -5.63
C ARG A 112 -23.82 -10.85 -6.05
N SER A 113 -24.50 -11.49 -5.10
CA SER A 113 -25.75 -12.20 -5.37
C SER A 113 -26.88 -11.28 -5.85
N ARG A 114 -27.01 -10.07 -5.28
CA ARG A 114 -28.05 -9.09 -5.66
C ARG A 114 -27.84 -8.51 -7.05
N LEU A 115 -26.59 -8.44 -7.50
CA LEU A 115 -26.22 -7.98 -8.84
C LEU A 115 -26.12 -9.12 -9.86
N GLY A 116 -26.07 -10.38 -9.40
CA GLY A 116 -25.92 -11.54 -10.27
C GLY A 116 -24.59 -11.56 -11.03
N ALA A 117 -23.54 -11.00 -10.44
CA ALA A 117 -22.19 -10.99 -11.02
C ALA A 117 -21.44 -12.27 -10.64
N SER A 118 -20.67 -12.84 -11.57
CA SER A 118 -19.82 -14.00 -11.31
C SER A 118 -18.72 -13.64 -10.32
N GLU A 119 -18.03 -12.53 -10.55
CA GLU A 119 -16.88 -12.10 -9.76
C GLU A 119 -16.89 -10.59 -9.47
N MET A 120 -16.61 -10.22 -8.23
CA MET A 120 -16.39 -8.83 -7.84
C MET A 120 -15.61 -8.72 -6.52
N GLY A 121 -14.72 -7.73 -6.43
CA GLY A 121 -14.05 -7.36 -5.18
C GLY A 121 -14.65 -6.08 -4.61
N GLY A 122 -14.57 -5.92 -3.29
CA GLY A 122 -14.96 -4.66 -2.68
C GLY A 122 -14.58 -4.54 -1.22
N LYS A 123 -14.56 -3.30 -0.72
CA LYS A 123 -14.28 -3.00 0.68
C LYS A 123 -15.11 -1.83 1.16
N THR A 124 -15.73 -2.02 2.33
CA THR A 124 -16.39 -0.96 3.09
C THR A 124 -15.35 -0.16 3.87
N GLY A 125 -15.52 1.17 3.92
CA GLY A 125 -14.80 2.07 4.81
C GLY A 125 -15.78 2.88 5.65
N THR A 126 -15.44 3.11 6.91
CA THR A 126 -16.24 3.91 7.84
C THR A 126 -15.26 4.59 8.78
N THR A 127 -15.34 5.92 8.86
CA THR A 127 -14.50 6.69 9.79
C THR A 127 -15.18 6.84 11.14
N ASN A 128 -14.43 7.26 12.15
CA ASN A 128 -14.94 7.47 13.50
C ASN A 128 -16.14 8.42 13.49
N ASP A 129 -17.07 8.18 14.41
CA ASP A 129 -18.31 8.95 14.58
C ASP A 129 -19.17 9.03 13.30
N ASN A 130 -19.01 8.10 12.36
CA ASN A 130 -19.73 8.08 11.09
C ASN A 130 -19.60 9.39 10.29
N ALA A 131 -18.41 10.01 10.33
CA ALA A 131 -18.14 11.22 9.57
C ALA A 131 -18.12 10.95 8.05
N ASP A 132 -17.57 9.81 7.65
CA ASP A 132 -17.42 9.38 6.28
C ASP A 132 -17.80 7.91 6.10
N ALA A 133 -18.56 7.66 5.04
CA ALA A 133 -18.90 6.34 4.56
C ALA A 133 -18.29 6.13 3.18
N TRP A 134 -17.52 5.05 3.03
CA TRP A 134 -16.86 4.70 1.78
C TRP A 134 -17.25 3.31 1.31
N PHE A 135 -17.33 3.15 0.00
CA PHE A 135 -17.32 1.84 -0.63
C PHE A 135 -16.48 1.88 -1.90
N MET A 136 -15.43 1.06 -1.94
CA MET A 136 -14.60 0.86 -3.12
C MET A 136 -14.86 -0.54 -3.64
N GLY A 137 -15.23 -0.68 -4.91
CA GLY A 137 -15.59 -1.97 -5.48
C GLY A 137 -15.27 -2.07 -6.96
N TYR A 138 -14.98 -3.27 -7.43
CA TYR A 138 -14.62 -3.52 -8.80
C TYR A 138 -15.05 -4.90 -9.28
N THR A 139 -15.19 -4.99 -10.59
CA THR A 139 -15.39 -6.20 -11.38
C THR A 139 -14.17 -6.37 -12.28
N PRO A 140 -14.05 -7.47 -13.05
CA PRO A 140 -12.95 -7.63 -14.00
C PRO A 140 -12.83 -6.51 -15.03
N GLN A 141 -13.92 -5.77 -15.31
CA GLN A 141 -13.97 -4.75 -16.37
C GLN A 141 -14.13 -3.31 -15.86
N LEU A 142 -14.63 -3.11 -14.63
CA LEU A 142 -14.95 -1.77 -14.13
C LEU A 142 -14.69 -1.64 -12.63
N LEU A 143 -14.00 -0.57 -12.25
CA LEU A 143 -13.80 -0.11 -10.88
C LEU A 143 -14.69 1.12 -10.63
N ALA A 144 -15.33 1.19 -9.47
CA ALA A 144 -16.03 2.37 -9.00
C ALA A 144 -15.86 2.57 -7.49
N GLY A 145 -15.95 3.82 -7.06
CA GLY A 145 -15.82 4.23 -5.67
C GLY A 145 -16.93 5.22 -5.33
N VAL A 146 -17.46 5.09 -4.11
CA VAL A 146 -18.46 5.99 -3.56
C VAL A 146 -17.98 6.48 -2.21
N TRP A 147 -18.08 7.79 -2.02
CA TRP A 147 -17.96 8.46 -0.73
C TRP A 147 -19.25 9.19 -0.41
N ILE A 148 -19.62 9.16 0.87
CA ILE A 148 -20.68 9.98 1.44
C ILE A 148 -20.12 10.59 2.72
N GLY A 149 -20.30 11.89 2.85
CA GLY A 149 -19.95 12.65 4.04
C GLY A 149 -20.47 14.07 3.90
N CYS A 150 -20.16 14.91 4.88
CA CYS A 150 -20.45 16.34 4.85
C CYS A 150 -19.17 17.12 4.61
N ASP A 151 -19.28 18.27 3.94
CA ASP A 151 -18.13 19.18 3.73
C ASP A 151 -17.50 19.58 5.08
N ASP A 152 -18.36 19.84 6.06
CA ASP A 152 -17.98 20.07 7.45
C ASP A 152 -17.89 18.74 8.21
N ARG A 153 -16.66 18.29 8.49
CA ARG A 153 -16.39 16.98 9.14
C ARG A 153 -17.06 16.80 10.50
N PHE A 154 -17.39 17.87 11.23
CA PHE A 154 -18.07 17.75 12.53
C PHE A 154 -19.55 17.36 12.39
N ILE A 155 -20.13 17.55 11.21
CA ILE A 155 -21.47 17.05 10.89
C ILE A 155 -21.35 15.55 10.69
N ARG A 156 -22.16 14.79 11.41
CA ARG A 156 -22.11 13.33 11.42
C ARG A 156 -23.32 12.75 10.70
N ILE A 157 -23.13 11.63 10.02
CA ILE A 157 -24.25 10.84 9.53
C ILE A 157 -24.92 10.19 10.73
N GLU A 158 -26.25 10.16 10.75
CA GLU A 158 -27.03 9.59 11.84
C GLU A 158 -26.56 8.16 12.19
N ASN A 159 -26.48 7.87 13.49
CA ASN A 159 -26.03 6.58 14.01
C ASN A 159 -26.91 5.45 13.46
N GLY A 160 -26.27 4.38 12.99
CA GLY A 160 -26.98 3.24 12.38
C GLY A 160 -27.23 3.36 10.88
N LEU A 161 -26.96 4.52 10.27
CA LEU A 161 -27.06 4.73 8.81
C LEU A 161 -25.71 5.06 8.16
N GLY A 162 -24.75 5.61 8.90
CA GLY A 162 -23.47 6.09 8.38
C GLY A 162 -22.38 5.03 8.13
N TYR A 163 -22.69 3.75 8.22
CA TYR A 163 -21.72 2.70 7.89
C TYR A 163 -21.54 2.60 6.37
N GLY A 164 -20.31 2.32 5.90
CA GLY A 164 -19.98 2.21 4.47
C GLY A 164 -20.85 1.21 3.71
N GLY A 165 -21.27 0.12 4.37
CA GLY A 165 -22.16 -0.89 3.82
C GLY A 165 -23.65 -0.47 3.74
N GLN A 166 -24.06 0.56 4.46
CA GLN A 166 -25.46 1.03 4.49
C GLN A 166 -25.66 2.38 3.79
N ALA A 167 -24.63 3.24 3.78
CA ALA A 167 -24.68 4.52 3.09
C ALA A 167 -24.08 4.43 1.67
N ALA A 168 -22.79 4.11 1.54
CA ALA A 168 -22.07 4.20 0.27
C ALA A 168 -22.33 3.00 -0.67
N MET A 169 -22.35 1.79 -0.13
CA MET A 169 -22.50 0.56 -0.93
C MET A 169 -23.83 0.51 -1.72
N PRO A 170 -25.00 0.92 -1.19
CA PRO A 170 -26.24 0.94 -1.99
C PRO A 170 -26.20 1.86 -3.21
N ILE A 171 -25.48 2.99 -3.14
CA ILE A 171 -25.29 3.88 -4.30
C ILE A 171 -24.45 3.16 -5.35
N TRP A 172 -23.36 2.51 -4.92
CA TRP A 172 -22.51 1.71 -5.80
C TRP A 172 -23.30 0.57 -6.45
N GLU A 173 -24.15 -0.13 -5.69
CA GLU A 173 -25.04 -1.18 -6.19
C GLU A 173 -26.03 -0.64 -7.23
N GLY A 174 -26.65 0.50 -6.95
CA GLY A 174 -27.57 1.17 -7.88
C GLY A 174 -26.90 1.59 -9.19
N PHE A 175 -25.66 2.06 -9.12
CA PHE A 175 -24.83 2.36 -10.30
C PHE A 175 -24.57 1.09 -11.13
N PHE A 176 -24.09 0.01 -10.50
CA PHE A 176 -23.81 -1.24 -11.22
C PHE A 176 -25.06 -1.92 -11.78
N ARG A 177 -26.21 -1.78 -11.13
CA ARG A 177 -27.49 -2.25 -11.66
C ARG A 177 -27.82 -1.59 -13.01
N LYS A 178 -27.55 -0.28 -13.14
CA LYS A 178 -27.72 0.45 -14.41
C LYS A 178 -26.67 0.02 -15.44
N VAL A 179 -25.42 -0.14 -15.02
CA VAL A 179 -24.32 -0.60 -15.89
C VAL A 179 -24.65 -1.95 -16.53
N TYR A 180 -25.08 -2.94 -15.75
CA TYR A 180 -25.41 -4.28 -16.28
C TYR A 180 -26.70 -4.35 -17.10
N ALA A 181 -27.61 -3.39 -16.89
CA ALA A 181 -28.81 -3.24 -17.70
C ALA A 181 -28.50 -2.67 -19.10
N ASP A 182 -27.46 -1.83 -19.22
CA ASP A 182 -27.06 -1.23 -20.49
C ASP A 182 -26.06 -2.12 -21.26
N LYS A 183 -26.58 -2.87 -22.23
CA LYS A 183 -25.76 -3.76 -23.07
C LYS A 183 -24.81 -3.02 -24.01
N SER A 184 -25.01 -1.73 -24.26
CA SER A 184 -24.12 -0.95 -25.13
C SER A 184 -22.73 -0.72 -24.51
N LEU A 185 -22.62 -0.84 -23.19
CA LEU A 185 -21.36 -0.66 -22.46
C LEU A 185 -20.38 -1.82 -22.63
N GLY A 186 -20.83 -2.99 -23.11
CA GLY A 186 -19.98 -4.18 -23.26
C GLY A 186 -19.43 -4.75 -21.94
N ILE A 187 -20.05 -4.40 -20.81
CA ILE A 187 -19.69 -4.90 -19.48
C ILE A 187 -20.50 -6.16 -19.20
N ASP A 188 -19.80 -7.25 -18.99
CA ASP A 188 -20.37 -8.57 -18.75
C ASP A 188 -20.38 -8.90 -17.26
N LYS A 189 -21.55 -9.35 -16.78
CA LYS A 189 -21.73 -9.81 -15.40
C LYS A 189 -21.05 -11.15 -15.16
N ASP A 190 -20.85 -11.93 -16.23
CA ASP A 190 -20.29 -13.29 -16.17
C ASP A 190 -18.76 -13.28 -16.40
N ALA A 191 -18.14 -12.09 -16.50
CA ALA A 191 -16.70 -11.92 -16.61
C ALA A 191 -15.97 -12.44 -15.35
N HIS A 192 -14.76 -12.95 -15.57
CA HIS A 192 -13.86 -13.44 -14.52
C HIS A 192 -12.52 -12.70 -14.57
N PHE A 193 -11.87 -12.53 -13.42
CA PHE A 193 -10.53 -11.99 -13.31
C PHE A 193 -9.55 -12.94 -14.01
N ALA A 194 -8.65 -12.37 -14.81
CA ALA A 194 -7.64 -13.15 -15.50
C ALA A 194 -6.70 -13.81 -14.50
N GLN A 195 -6.66 -15.15 -14.50
CA GLN A 195 -5.76 -15.91 -13.64
C GLN A 195 -4.33 -15.84 -14.19
N PRO A 196 -3.33 -15.48 -13.38
CA PRO A 196 -1.93 -15.47 -13.80
C PRO A 196 -1.45 -16.90 -14.10
N ALA A 197 -0.61 -17.06 -15.12
CA ALA A 197 -0.06 -18.36 -15.53
C ALA A 197 0.73 -19.06 -14.41
N ASP A 198 1.38 -18.29 -13.54
CA ASP A 198 2.18 -18.81 -12.42
C ASP A 198 1.34 -19.31 -11.24
N PHE A 199 0.04 -19.05 -11.22
CA PHE A 199 -0.84 -19.41 -10.09
C PHE A 199 -0.95 -20.92 -9.89
N THR A 200 -0.87 -21.73 -10.96
CA THR A 200 -0.97 -23.19 -10.89
C THR A 200 0.23 -23.86 -10.20
N ASN A 201 1.32 -23.13 -9.98
CA ASN A 201 2.61 -23.69 -9.54
C ASN A 201 2.94 -23.40 -8.07
N MET A 202 2.03 -22.81 -7.28
CA MET A 202 2.31 -22.43 -5.88
C MET A 202 1.27 -22.98 -4.89
N VAL A 203 1.76 -23.38 -3.71
CA VAL A 203 0.99 -24.00 -2.60
C VAL A 203 0.07 -23.01 -1.87
N ASN A 204 0.27 -21.70 -2.06
CA ASN A 204 -0.57 -20.65 -1.47
C ASN A 204 -1.49 -20.02 -2.52
N SER A 205 -2.32 -20.85 -3.15
CA SER A 205 -3.51 -20.37 -3.84
C SER A 205 -4.39 -19.69 -2.79
N ALA A 206 -4.66 -18.39 -2.95
CA ALA A 206 -5.69 -17.68 -2.19
C ALA A 206 -7.09 -18.20 -2.62
N ASP A 207 -7.30 -19.50 -2.43
CA ASP A 207 -8.55 -20.18 -2.66
C ASP A 207 -9.43 -19.94 -1.42
N PRO A 208 -10.54 -19.19 -1.55
CA PRO A 208 -11.48 -18.99 -0.44
C PRO A 208 -12.10 -20.29 0.07
N MET A 209 -11.97 -21.42 -0.65
CA MET A 209 -12.41 -22.73 -0.19
C MET A 209 -11.37 -23.49 0.66
N ALA A 210 -10.11 -23.06 0.68
CA ALA A 210 -9.04 -23.70 1.45
C ALA A 210 -8.83 -23.08 2.84
N VAL A 211 -9.51 -21.98 3.15
CA VAL A 211 -9.53 -21.41 4.51
C VAL A 211 -10.51 -22.23 5.34
N ASP A 212 -9.98 -23.09 6.20
CA ASP A 212 -10.76 -23.68 7.28
C ASP A 212 -11.29 -22.54 8.17
N ILE A 213 -12.58 -22.24 8.05
CA ILE A 213 -13.28 -21.19 8.83
C ILE A 213 -13.36 -21.58 10.32
N THR A 214 -12.88 -22.77 10.71
CA THR A 214 -12.87 -23.19 12.12
C THR A 214 -11.66 -22.74 12.93
N VAL A 215 -10.72 -21.97 12.36
CA VAL A 215 -9.77 -21.25 13.22
C VAL A 215 -10.55 -20.15 13.94
N PRO A 216 -10.79 -20.25 15.26
CA PRO A 216 -11.44 -19.19 16.00
C PRO A 216 -10.63 -17.91 15.80
N PRO A 217 -11.25 -16.72 15.82
CA PRO A 217 -10.48 -15.49 15.82
C PRO A 217 -9.64 -15.44 17.11
N GLU A 218 -8.40 -15.94 17.08
CA GLU A 218 -7.42 -15.77 18.17
C GLU A 218 -6.92 -14.31 18.28
N GLY A 219 -7.70 -13.37 17.75
CA GLY A 219 -7.39 -11.95 17.68
C GLY A 219 -8.46 -11.05 18.30
N GLU A 220 -9.46 -11.59 19.00
CA GLU A 220 -10.09 -10.81 20.06
C GLU A 220 -9.13 -10.86 21.25
N GLY A 221 -8.21 -9.89 21.29
CA GLY A 221 -7.43 -9.66 22.50
C GLY A 221 -8.42 -9.52 23.65
N VAL A 222 -8.32 -10.43 24.63
CA VAL A 222 -9.01 -10.28 25.91
C VAL A 222 -8.70 -8.88 26.39
N ASP A 223 -9.72 -8.08 26.73
CA ASP A 223 -9.52 -6.74 27.28
C ASP A 223 -8.64 -6.85 28.53
N GLN A 224 -7.36 -6.49 28.37
CA GLN A 224 -6.38 -6.45 29.47
C GLN A 224 -6.43 -5.11 30.22
N GLY A 225 -7.41 -4.25 29.92
CA GLY A 225 -7.47 -2.88 30.41
C GLY A 225 -6.35 -2.01 29.84
N VAL A 226 -6.42 -0.70 30.12
CA VAL A 226 -5.43 0.30 29.67
C VAL A 226 -4.15 0.33 30.52
N GLY A 227 -3.88 -0.69 31.33
CA GLY A 227 -2.79 -0.70 32.31
C GLY A 227 -2.95 0.38 33.39
N ASN A 228 -2.15 0.27 34.44
CA ASN A 228 -1.98 1.34 35.44
C ASN A 228 -0.82 2.25 35.00
N ALA A 229 -0.78 3.50 35.47
CA ALA A 229 0.34 4.42 35.25
C ALA A 229 1.71 3.81 35.61
N ASN A 230 1.74 2.89 36.57
CA ASN A 230 2.96 2.17 36.98
C ASN A 230 3.48 1.18 35.92
N ASP A 231 2.67 0.77 34.94
CA ASP A 231 3.11 -0.10 33.83
C ASP A 231 3.95 0.67 32.79
N TYR A 232 4.00 2.00 32.92
CA TYR A 232 4.82 2.90 32.12
C TYR A 232 5.96 3.54 32.93
N GLU A 233 6.06 3.24 34.23
CA GLU A 233 7.23 3.65 35.02
C GLU A 233 8.40 2.72 34.69
N TYR A 234 9.43 3.29 34.07
CA TYR A 234 10.67 2.59 33.77
C TYR A 234 11.42 2.33 35.08
N GLY A 235 11.08 1.23 35.75
CA GLY A 235 11.86 0.68 36.86
C GLY A 235 13.27 0.39 36.37
N GLY A 236 14.27 0.91 37.09
CA GLY A 236 15.68 0.93 36.71
C GLY A 236 16.37 -0.44 36.72
N ASP A 237 15.91 -1.38 35.90
CA ASP A 237 16.64 -2.61 35.61
C ASP A 237 17.43 -2.43 34.31
N THR A 238 18.65 -1.92 34.46
CA THR A 238 19.67 -2.01 33.43
C THR A 238 19.94 -3.48 33.11
N ILE A 239 19.60 -3.91 31.90
CA ILE A 239 20.06 -5.20 31.34
C ILE A 239 21.60 -5.13 31.23
N GLY A 240 22.29 -5.89 32.07
CA GLY A 240 23.74 -6.06 32.02
C GLY A 240 24.19 -6.75 30.72
N SER A 241 25.40 -6.44 30.27
CA SER A 241 25.96 -6.82 28.97
C SER A 241 26.47 -8.27 28.87
N GLU A 242 25.68 -9.26 29.28
CA GLU A 242 26.10 -10.67 29.27
C GLU A 242 25.27 -11.49 28.28
N SER A 243 25.74 -11.55 27.03
CA SER A 243 25.27 -12.52 26.05
C SER A 243 25.96 -13.86 26.31
N VAL A 244 25.20 -14.85 26.78
CA VAL A 244 25.66 -16.25 26.80
C VAL A 244 25.43 -16.83 25.40
N PRO A 245 26.46 -17.33 24.69
CA PRO A 245 26.27 -17.90 23.37
C PRO A 245 25.54 -19.25 23.44
N PHE A 246 24.68 -19.48 22.45
CA PHE A 246 23.98 -20.75 22.20
C PHE A 246 24.99 -21.88 21.95
N LYS A 247 24.79 -23.04 22.59
CA LYS A 247 25.58 -24.27 22.35
C LYS A 247 24.78 -25.21 21.45
N ASP A 248 25.33 -25.53 20.28
CA ASP A 248 24.80 -26.58 19.40
C ASP A 248 25.15 -27.98 19.94
N GLU A 249 24.13 -28.81 20.18
CA GLU A 249 24.27 -30.25 20.38
C GLU A 249 24.44 -30.95 19.02
N ASN A 250 25.67 -31.13 18.56
CA ASN A 250 26.03 -32.19 17.59
C ASN A 250 27.54 -32.43 17.60
N ASP A 251 28.00 -33.22 18.57
CA ASP A 251 29.36 -33.75 18.60
C ASP A 251 29.42 -35.06 17.81
N LYS A 252 29.88 -35.00 16.55
CA LYS A 252 30.56 -36.12 15.89
C LYS A 252 31.84 -35.61 15.25
N THR A 253 32.93 -35.92 15.92
CA THR A 253 34.32 -35.64 15.56
C THR A 253 34.71 -36.20 14.19
N PRO A 254 35.56 -35.49 13.43
CA PRO A 254 36.51 -36.15 12.55
C PRO A 254 37.97 -35.90 12.96
N ALA A 255 38.80 -36.89 12.59
CA ALA A 255 40.13 -37.18 13.09
C ALA A 255 41.21 -36.11 12.83
N LYS A 256 42.22 -36.12 13.73
CA LYS A 256 43.48 -35.38 13.63
C LYS A 256 44.23 -35.66 12.33
N LYS A 257 44.80 -34.61 11.72
CA LYS A 257 46.09 -34.71 11.01
C LYS A 257 46.92 -33.42 11.12
N ASP A 258 48.14 -33.66 11.60
CA ASP A 258 49.41 -32.94 11.65
C ASP A 258 49.54 -31.53 11.04
N THR A 259 50.07 -30.61 11.86
CA THR A 259 51.04 -29.61 11.38
C THR A 259 52.09 -29.30 12.46
N SER A 260 53.33 -29.64 12.14
CA SER A 260 54.56 -29.15 12.77
C SER A 260 54.70 -27.63 12.57
N GLY A 261 55.09 -26.93 13.62
CA GLY A 261 54.98 -25.47 13.71
C GLY A 261 56.12 -24.62 13.13
N LYS A 262 55.89 -23.31 13.18
CA LYS A 262 56.92 -22.29 13.38
C LYS A 262 56.29 -21.00 13.93
N LYS A 263 56.96 -20.41 14.94
CA LYS A 263 56.59 -19.19 15.67
C LYS A 263 56.78 -17.90 14.84
N SER A 264 55.86 -16.97 15.12
CA SER A 264 55.78 -15.48 15.11
C SER A 264 56.99 -14.62 14.68
N PRO A 265 56.82 -13.34 14.23
CA PRO A 265 56.48 -12.23 15.17
C PRO A 265 55.58 -11.07 14.63
N LYS A 266 55.20 -10.21 15.59
CA LYS A 266 54.32 -9.02 15.61
C LYS A 266 54.63 -7.88 14.61
N GLN A 267 53.60 -7.08 14.27
CA GLN A 267 53.68 -5.72 13.67
C GLN A 267 52.40 -4.94 14.09
N SER A 268 52.45 -3.98 15.03
CA SER A 268 52.79 -2.54 14.97
C SER A 268 51.85 -1.67 14.12
N ASP A 269 51.39 -0.59 14.74
CA ASP A 269 50.40 0.40 14.31
C ASP A 269 50.67 1.15 13.00
N LYS A 270 49.54 1.53 12.37
CA LYS A 270 49.26 2.45 11.24
C LYS A 270 49.12 1.84 9.83
N PRO A 271 47.99 2.09 9.14
CA PRO A 271 47.94 2.11 7.69
C PRO A 271 48.38 3.46 7.11
N ILE A 272 49.36 3.36 6.23
CA ILE A 272 49.83 4.30 5.22
C ILE A 272 48.80 4.35 4.07
N GLY A 273 48.52 5.53 3.50
CA GLY A 273 47.77 5.60 2.23
C GLY A 273 47.00 6.87 1.87
N SER A 274 47.26 8.02 2.50
CA SER A 274 46.85 9.33 1.98
C SER A 274 47.95 9.94 1.10
N ALA A 275 47.60 10.37 -0.12
CA ALA A 275 48.08 11.55 -0.86
C ALA A 275 47.61 11.39 -2.33
N THR A 276 47.23 12.43 -3.09
CA THR A 276 48.04 13.63 -3.29
C THR A 276 47.20 14.75 -3.90
N GLU A 277 47.32 15.97 -3.37
CA GLU A 277 46.95 17.22 -4.04
C GLU A 277 48.00 17.58 -5.10
N GLU A 278 47.56 17.90 -6.33
CA GLU A 278 48.39 18.56 -7.33
C GLU A 278 48.21 20.09 -7.28
N LYS A 279 49.33 20.79 -7.09
CA LYS A 279 49.48 22.23 -7.28
C LYS A 279 49.31 22.62 -8.74
N LYS A 280 48.43 23.59 -9.03
CA LYS A 280 48.57 24.48 -10.20
C LYS A 280 48.65 25.94 -9.78
N SER A 281 49.56 26.63 -10.42
CA SER A 281 50.01 27.99 -10.15
C SER A 281 49.19 29.08 -10.87
N ARG A 282 49.23 30.27 -10.25
CA ARG A 282 49.32 31.63 -10.83
C ARG A 282 48.04 32.46 -11.14
N LYS A 283 48.10 33.67 -10.53
CA LYS A 283 47.68 35.01 -10.99
C LYS A 283 46.20 35.42 -10.86
N GLY A 284 45.93 36.17 -9.78
CA GLY A 284 45.72 37.63 -9.82
C GLY A 284 44.49 38.21 -10.52
N GLY A 285 43.70 38.98 -9.76
CA GLY A 285 43.05 40.18 -10.28
C GLY A 285 41.52 40.18 -10.27
N PHE A 286 40.97 41.11 -9.48
CA PHE A 286 39.87 42.03 -9.85
C PHE A 286 38.58 41.45 -10.46
N LEU A 287 37.50 41.39 -9.66
CA LEU A 287 36.16 41.96 -9.95
C LEU A 287 35.10 41.32 -9.02
N LYS A 288 35.00 41.84 -7.79
CA LYS A 288 33.76 41.84 -7.01
C LYS A 288 33.39 43.30 -6.80
N ASP A 289 32.80 43.88 -7.84
CA ASP A 289 31.95 45.08 -7.76
C ASP A 289 31.35 45.30 -9.15
N LEU A 290 30.07 44.93 -9.31
CA LEU A 290 29.25 45.52 -10.35
C LEU A 290 27.78 45.56 -9.88
N PHE A 291 27.50 46.68 -9.21
CA PHE A 291 26.22 47.39 -9.06
C PHE A 291 25.16 46.90 -8.08
N ARG A 292 25.46 47.21 -6.82
CA ARG A 292 24.53 47.80 -5.86
C ARG A 292 24.14 49.23 -6.30
N LYS A 293 22.84 49.45 -6.51
CA LYS A 293 22.02 50.63 -6.14
C LYS A 293 22.67 52.04 -6.19
N ARG A 294 22.17 52.94 -7.06
CA ARG A 294 22.07 54.39 -6.80
C ARG A 294 21.01 55.09 -7.66
N ASP A 295 20.47 56.16 -7.07
CA ASP A 295 19.22 56.90 -7.32
C ASP A 295 19.17 57.89 -8.51
N LYS A 296 17.94 58.44 -8.70
CA LYS A 296 17.46 59.68 -9.38
C LYS A 296 17.14 59.55 -10.88
N ASP A 297 16.02 60.05 -11.40
CA ASP A 297 15.19 61.21 -11.01
C ASP A 297 13.73 60.92 -10.61
#